data_AF-A0A8T4WEP2-F1
#
_entry.id   AF-A0A8T4WEP2-F1
#
_cell.length_a   1.000
_cell.length_b   1.000
_cell.length_c   1.000
_cell.angle_alpha   90.00
_cell.angle_beta   90.00
_cell.angle_gamma   90.00
#
_symmetry.space_group_name_H-M   'P 1'
#
loop_
_entity.id
_entity.type
_entity.pdbx_description
1 polymer ?
#
loop_
_entity_poly.entity_id
_entity_poly.type
_entity_poly.pdbx_seq_one_letter_code
_entity_poly.pdbx_strand_id
1 'polypeptide(L)'
;MSNVDDNGKLHNADNTCWNCPAAKFRGNVDFRGCGQSRRIVPKGEDKQLMIECRRREELGHFEPNITFEQCPEWIMGEHGYMLEDMRVMILGMDGYLGWTLALKLANQGFQVSGIDNYTRRDCVMEKGSHTLVPIPNMTRRLEAATEELGVTLNFRRMDLANRKKLREFIEEVKPESIVHYAEIPCAPYSMVDAEHAIETQRNNVLATLGLLHIMRDVVPMTSLLKLGTMGEYGSPLTGRPLFEG
;
A
#
# COMPACT_ATOMS: atom_id res chain seq x y z
N MET A 1 11.38 19.30 -13.45
CA MET A 1 11.49 18.39 -14.61
C MET A 1 10.08 18.18 -15.10
N SER A 2 9.75 18.65 -16.30
CA SER A 2 8.39 18.57 -16.84
C SER A 2 8.02 17.13 -17.12
N ASN A 3 6.99 16.60 -16.46
CA ASN A 3 6.44 15.24 -16.66
C ASN A 3 5.61 15.11 -17.94
N VAL A 4 6.01 15.89 -18.94
CA VAL A 4 5.28 16.15 -20.17
C VAL A 4 6.16 15.65 -21.31
N ASP A 5 5.61 14.80 -22.16
CA ASP A 5 6.30 14.31 -23.34
C ASP A 5 6.55 15.44 -24.36
N ASP A 6 7.30 15.14 -25.44
CA ASP A 6 7.61 16.09 -26.51
C ASP A 6 6.35 16.66 -27.21
N ASN A 7 5.16 16.10 -26.95
CA ASN A 7 3.87 16.52 -27.49
C ASN A 7 2.99 17.29 -26.49
N GLY A 8 3.47 17.59 -25.28
CA GLY A 8 2.66 18.31 -24.30
C GLY A 8 1.74 17.43 -23.44
N LYS A 9 1.86 16.09 -23.54
CA LYS A 9 0.99 15.13 -22.85
C LYS A 9 1.67 14.52 -21.62
N LEU A 10 0.90 14.30 -20.56
CA LEU A 10 1.41 13.63 -19.35
C LEU A 10 1.73 12.16 -19.64
N HIS A 11 2.83 11.65 -19.08
CA HIS A 11 3.32 10.30 -19.34
C HIS A 11 2.31 9.16 -19.06
N ASN A 12 1.31 9.40 -18.21
CA ASN A 12 0.28 8.42 -17.84
C ASN A 12 -1.11 8.75 -18.40
N ALA A 13 -1.24 9.72 -19.29
CA ALA A 13 -2.52 10.15 -19.84
C ALA A 13 -3.27 9.04 -20.59
N ASP A 14 -2.52 8.19 -21.31
CA ASP A 14 -3.06 7.07 -22.11
C ASP A 14 -3.33 5.80 -21.30
N ASN A 15 -3.00 5.79 -20.01
CA ASN A 15 -3.37 4.68 -19.15
C ASN A 15 -4.89 4.61 -19.03
N THR A 16 -5.44 3.40 -19.10
CA THR A 16 -6.87 3.17 -19.06
C THR A 16 -7.31 2.64 -17.70
N CYS A 17 -8.62 2.40 -17.54
CA CYS A 17 -9.19 1.76 -16.36
C CYS A 17 -8.54 0.43 -15.98
N TRP A 18 -7.79 -0.22 -16.88
CA TRP A 18 -6.93 -1.37 -16.56
C TRP A 18 -5.96 -1.11 -15.40
N ASN A 19 -5.44 0.11 -15.31
CA ASN A 19 -4.47 0.53 -14.30
C ASN A 19 -5.14 1.25 -13.11
N CYS A 20 -6.47 1.33 -13.07
CA CYS A 20 -7.19 2.08 -12.05
C CYS A 20 -7.50 1.21 -10.83
N PRO A 21 -7.10 1.58 -9.60
CA PRO A 21 -7.39 0.80 -8.39
C PRO A 21 -8.89 0.78 -8.03
N ALA A 22 -9.69 1.66 -8.63
CA ALA A 22 -11.14 1.66 -8.47
C ALA A 22 -11.86 0.66 -9.40
N ALA A 23 -11.18 0.10 -10.41
CA ALA A 23 -11.76 -0.90 -11.29
C ALA A 23 -12.03 -2.21 -10.53
N LYS A 24 -13.21 -2.77 -10.68
CA LYS A 24 -13.61 -4.09 -10.18
C LYS A 24 -13.73 -5.02 -11.38
N PHE A 25 -12.81 -5.97 -11.48
CA PHE A 25 -12.86 -6.99 -12.51
C PHE A 25 -13.85 -8.09 -12.09
N ARG A 26 -15.09 -7.99 -12.58
CA ARG A 26 -16.11 -9.03 -12.39
C ARG A 26 -16.10 -9.98 -13.58
N GLY A 27 -15.21 -10.99 -13.57
CA GLY A 27 -15.37 -12.16 -14.44
C GLY A 27 -14.09 -12.76 -15.02
N ASN A 28 -14.01 -14.10 -14.93
CA ASN A 28 -13.20 -15.03 -15.74
C ASN A 28 -11.67 -14.99 -15.67
N VAL A 29 -11.05 -14.83 -14.50
CA VAL A 29 -9.69 -15.38 -14.34
C VAL A 29 -9.82 -16.85 -14.00
N ASP A 30 -9.80 -17.67 -15.05
CA ASP A 30 -9.73 -19.13 -14.95
C ASP A 30 -8.34 -19.53 -14.43
N PHE A 31 -8.19 -19.60 -13.10
CA PHE A 31 -7.03 -20.24 -12.47
C PHE A 31 -7.15 -21.77 -12.65
N ARG A 32 -6.92 -22.28 -13.87
CA ARG A 32 -6.84 -23.74 -14.14
C ARG A 32 -5.70 -24.46 -13.40
N GLY A 33 -4.96 -23.76 -12.53
CA GLY A 33 -3.87 -24.32 -11.73
C GLY A 33 -4.27 -24.86 -10.36
N CYS A 34 -5.46 -24.57 -9.81
CA CYS A 34 -5.79 -25.04 -8.46
C CYS A 34 -7.29 -25.21 -8.24
N GLY A 35 -7.79 -26.38 -8.66
CA GLY A 35 -9.03 -27.08 -8.28
C GLY A 35 -10.08 -26.50 -7.32
N GLN A 36 -10.44 -25.22 -7.37
CA GLN A 36 -11.47 -24.65 -6.49
C GLN A 36 -12.54 -23.81 -7.22
N SER A 37 -13.76 -24.36 -7.14
CA SER A 37 -15.10 -23.78 -7.34
C SER A 37 -15.55 -23.36 -8.74
N ARG A 38 -16.38 -24.24 -9.34
CA ARG A 38 -17.35 -23.90 -10.39
C ARG A 38 -18.39 -22.94 -9.80
N ARG A 39 -18.39 -21.67 -10.22
CA ARG A 39 -19.65 -20.91 -10.33
C ARG A 39 -20.06 -20.89 -11.79
N ILE A 40 -21.26 -21.39 -12.04
CA ILE A 40 -21.87 -21.58 -13.35
C ILE A 40 -22.14 -20.19 -13.94
N VAL A 41 -21.61 -19.93 -15.13
CA VAL A 41 -21.92 -18.73 -15.93
C VAL A 41 -22.85 -19.17 -17.08
N PRO A 42 -23.89 -18.37 -17.44
CA PRO A 42 -24.70 -18.64 -18.61
C PRO A 42 -23.83 -18.55 -19.87
N LYS A 43 -23.86 -19.58 -20.72
CA LYS A 43 -23.21 -19.55 -22.03
C LYS A 43 -24.04 -18.65 -22.95
N GLY A 44 -23.52 -17.48 -23.27
CA GLY A 44 -24.04 -16.61 -24.33
C GLY A 44 -23.45 -15.21 -24.23
N GLU A 45 -22.95 -14.71 -25.36
CA GLU A 45 -22.44 -13.35 -25.62
C GLU A 45 -20.96 -13.10 -25.31
N ASP A 46 -20.36 -12.23 -26.12
CA ASP A 46 -18.95 -12.19 -26.51
C ASP A 46 -17.91 -12.16 -25.38
N LYS A 47 -16.72 -12.70 -25.68
CA LYS A 47 -15.55 -12.86 -24.77
C LYS A 47 -14.89 -11.53 -24.35
N GLN A 48 -15.61 -10.42 -24.26
CA GLN A 48 -15.06 -9.15 -23.81
C GLN A 48 -15.10 -9.08 -22.27
N LEU A 49 -13.95 -8.74 -21.68
CA LEU A 49 -13.82 -8.54 -20.24
C LEU A 49 -14.52 -7.22 -19.86
N MET A 50 -15.61 -7.33 -19.10
CA MET A 50 -16.34 -6.18 -18.59
C MET A 50 -15.92 -5.87 -17.15
N ILE A 51 -15.80 -4.58 -16.82
CA ILE A 51 -15.46 -4.10 -15.48
C ILE A 51 -16.57 -3.21 -14.92
N GLU A 52 -16.59 -3.06 -13.60
CA GLU A 52 -17.36 -2.03 -12.89
C GLU A 52 -16.40 -1.01 -12.26
N CYS A 53 -16.79 0.26 -12.14
CA CYS A 53 -16.01 1.26 -11.40
C CYS A 53 -16.58 1.44 -9.99
N ARG A 54 -15.73 1.39 -8.95
CA ARG A 54 -16.15 1.62 -7.55
C ARG A 54 -16.56 3.07 -7.28
N ARG A 55 -16.01 4.02 -8.03
CA ARG A 55 -16.24 5.46 -7.84
C ARG A 55 -17.36 5.99 -8.74
N ARG A 56 -17.64 5.28 -9.84
CA ARG A 56 -18.61 5.64 -10.87
C ARG A 56 -19.57 4.50 -11.13
N GLU A 57 -20.51 4.31 -10.22
CA GLU A 57 -21.51 3.23 -10.30
C GLU A 57 -22.47 3.41 -11.49
N GLU A 58 -22.62 4.63 -12.00
CA GLU A 58 -23.50 4.97 -13.13
C GLU A 58 -23.04 4.37 -14.47
N LEU A 59 -21.77 3.99 -14.60
CA LEU A 59 -21.23 3.34 -15.80
C LEU A 59 -21.72 1.90 -15.95
N GLY A 60 -22.23 1.27 -14.87
CA GLY A 60 -22.61 -0.13 -14.87
C GLY A 60 -21.44 -1.05 -15.26
N HIS A 61 -21.68 -1.97 -16.19
CA HIS A 61 -20.64 -2.82 -16.77
C HIS A 61 -20.16 -2.20 -18.08
N PHE A 62 -18.86 -1.96 -18.21
CA PHE A 62 -18.27 -1.34 -19.39
C PHE A 62 -16.91 -1.96 -19.73
N GLU A 63 -16.44 -1.72 -20.96
CA GLU A 63 -15.10 -2.11 -21.38
C GLU A 63 -14.04 -1.17 -20.76
N PRO A 64 -12.89 -1.68 -20.30
CA PRO A 64 -11.84 -0.89 -19.64
C PRO A 64 -11.02 -0.01 -20.64
N ASN A 65 -11.69 0.82 -21.44
CA ASN A 65 -11.09 1.65 -22.49
C ASN A 65 -11.04 3.16 -22.17
N ILE A 66 -11.70 3.61 -21.09
CA ILE A 66 -11.65 5.00 -20.64
C ILE A 66 -10.24 5.32 -20.15
N THR A 67 -9.61 6.35 -20.72
CA THR A 67 -8.27 6.81 -20.32
C THR A 67 -8.32 7.66 -19.05
N PHE A 68 -7.18 7.85 -18.39
CA PHE A 68 -7.07 8.73 -17.22
C PHE A 68 -7.44 10.17 -17.59
N GLU A 69 -7.03 10.64 -18.77
CA GLU A 69 -7.41 11.95 -19.28
C GLU A 69 -8.93 12.12 -19.47
N GLN A 70 -9.64 11.05 -19.84
CA GLN A 70 -11.10 11.07 -20.04
C GLN A 70 -11.90 10.91 -18.75
N CYS A 71 -11.28 10.40 -17.68
CA CYS A 71 -11.97 10.06 -16.45
C CYS A 71 -11.99 11.26 -15.48
N PRO A 72 -13.16 11.72 -15.03
CA PRO A 72 -13.25 12.89 -14.14
C PRO A 72 -12.63 12.65 -12.75
N GLU A 73 -12.48 11.39 -12.35
CA GLU A 73 -11.85 11.01 -11.07
C GLU A 73 -10.32 11.18 -11.07
N TRP A 74 -9.70 11.29 -12.25
CA TRP A 74 -8.26 11.46 -12.38
C TRP A 74 -7.95 12.94 -12.61
N ILE A 75 -7.36 13.56 -11.60
CA ILE A 75 -6.99 14.97 -11.61
C ILE A 75 -5.53 15.14 -12.02
N MET A 76 -5.23 16.24 -12.71
CA MET A 76 -3.86 16.57 -13.08
C MET A 76 -3.07 17.01 -11.84
N GLY A 77 -2.00 16.27 -11.52
CA GLY A 77 -1.05 16.60 -10.47
C GLY A 77 0.33 16.96 -11.01
N GLU A 78 1.25 17.29 -10.10
CA GLU A 78 2.66 17.56 -10.42
C GLU A 78 3.34 16.38 -11.13
N HIS A 79 2.94 15.16 -10.78
CA HIS A 79 3.55 13.92 -11.25
C HIS A 79 2.66 13.15 -12.24
N GLY A 80 1.78 13.83 -12.97
CA GLY A 80 0.84 13.18 -13.89
C GLY A 80 -0.58 13.12 -13.32
N TYR A 81 -1.44 12.34 -13.97
CA TYR A 81 -2.79 12.10 -13.47
C TYR A 81 -2.74 11.33 -12.15
N MET A 82 -3.45 11.83 -11.14
CA MET A 82 -3.62 11.21 -9.83
C MET A 82 -5.11 11.01 -9.56
N LEU A 83 -5.45 9.89 -8.94
CA LEU A 83 -6.84 9.63 -8.58
C LEU A 83 -7.22 10.53 -7.39
N GLU A 84 -8.27 11.34 -7.56
CA GLU A 84 -8.75 12.28 -6.55
C GLU A 84 -9.07 11.55 -5.24
N ASP A 85 -8.73 12.11 -4.08
CA ASP A 85 -9.01 11.49 -2.77
C ASP A 85 -8.60 10.01 -2.66
N MET A 86 -7.55 9.58 -3.37
CA MET A 86 -7.07 8.19 -3.29
C MET A 86 -6.63 7.87 -1.86
N ARG A 87 -7.18 6.79 -1.29
CA ARG A 87 -6.90 6.41 0.09
C ARG A 87 -5.72 5.48 0.15
N VAL A 88 -4.72 5.86 0.93
CA VAL A 88 -3.50 5.09 1.14
C VAL A 88 -3.38 4.75 2.62
N MET A 89 -3.18 3.49 2.93
CA MET A 89 -2.94 3.03 4.30
C MET A 89 -1.47 2.64 4.47
N ILE A 90 -0.80 3.26 5.43
CA ILE A 90 0.62 3.02 5.72
C ILE A 90 0.73 2.21 7.02
N LEU A 91 1.22 0.98 6.90
CA LEU A 91 1.51 0.13 8.05
C LEU A 91 2.95 0.42 8.49
N GLY A 92 3.15 0.83 9.74
CA GLY A 92 4.46 1.30 10.25
C GLY A 92 4.64 2.81 10.05
N MET A 93 3.57 3.58 10.22
CA MET A 93 3.54 5.01 9.91
C MET A 93 4.42 5.87 10.83
N ASP A 94 4.75 5.40 12.04
CA ASP A 94 5.65 6.14 12.94
C ASP A 94 7.12 6.00 12.53
N GLY A 95 7.44 4.98 11.73
CA GLY A 95 8.79 4.67 11.27
C GLY A 95 9.40 5.76 10.39
N TYR A 96 10.69 5.61 10.11
CA TYR A 96 11.49 6.55 9.31
C TYR A 96 10.92 6.79 7.90
N LEU A 97 10.65 5.69 7.17
CA LEU A 97 10.05 5.76 5.83
C LEU A 97 8.54 6.03 5.89
N GLY A 98 7.84 5.42 6.85
CA GLY A 98 6.39 5.53 6.97
C GLY A 98 5.91 6.97 7.19
N TRP A 99 6.55 7.70 8.10
CA TRP A 99 6.13 9.06 8.42
C TRP A 99 6.41 10.04 7.29
N THR A 100 7.58 9.95 6.68
CA THR A 100 7.98 10.85 5.58
C THR A 100 7.10 10.62 4.35
N LEU A 101 6.77 9.36 4.05
CA LEU A 101 5.81 9.03 3.00
C LEU A 101 4.40 9.54 3.33
N ALA A 102 3.94 9.40 4.58
CA ALA A 102 2.62 9.87 4.99
C ALA A 102 2.45 11.37 4.74
N LEU A 103 3.42 12.19 5.16
CA LEU A 103 3.41 13.63 4.94
C LEU A 103 3.45 13.98 3.44
N LYS A 104 4.31 13.30 2.67
CA LYS A 104 4.42 13.55 1.23
C LYS A 104 3.12 13.26 0.49
N LEU A 105 2.50 12.09 0.75
CA LEU A 105 1.25 11.71 0.11
C LEU A 105 0.10 12.63 0.53
N ALA A 106 0.00 12.96 1.81
CA ALA A 106 -1.05 13.85 2.27
C ALA A 106 -0.93 15.25 1.64
N ASN A 107 0.29 15.78 1.50
CA ASN A 107 0.54 17.06 0.82
C ASN A 107 0.24 17.02 -0.68
N GLN A 108 0.16 15.83 -1.28
CA GLN A 108 -0.23 15.62 -2.68
C GLN A 108 -1.75 15.39 -2.86
N GLY A 109 -2.53 15.48 -1.78
CA GLY A 109 -4.00 15.31 -1.82
C GLY A 109 -4.49 13.88 -1.60
N PHE A 110 -3.63 12.95 -1.21
CA PHE A 110 -4.05 11.59 -0.86
C PHE A 110 -4.69 11.55 0.53
N GLN A 111 -5.69 10.70 0.70
CA GLN A 111 -6.32 10.43 1.99
C GLN A 111 -5.48 9.39 2.75
N VAL A 112 -4.62 9.84 3.65
CA VAL A 112 -3.64 8.98 4.32
C VAL A 112 -4.17 8.49 5.67
N SER A 113 -4.11 7.17 5.84
CA SER A 113 -4.34 6.49 7.11
C SER A 113 -3.13 5.63 7.47
N GLY A 114 -2.96 5.28 8.74
CA GLY A 114 -1.86 4.41 9.11
C GLY A 114 -1.93 3.87 10.52
N ILE A 115 -1.11 2.85 10.76
CA ILE A 115 -1.02 2.16 12.04
C ILE A 115 0.43 2.02 12.48
N ASP A 116 0.64 2.00 13.79
CA ASP A 116 1.92 1.66 14.40
C ASP A 116 1.71 1.23 15.86
N ASN A 117 2.52 0.30 16.36
CA ASN A 117 2.48 -0.11 17.77
C ASN A 117 3.63 0.47 18.62
N TYR A 118 4.55 1.20 17.99
CA TYR A 118 5.78 1.77 18.54
C TYR A 118 6.87 0.77 18.90
N THR A 119 6.79 -0.49 18.47
CA THR A 119 7.82 -1.51 18.74
C THR A 119 9.21 -1.03 18.35
N ARG A 120 9.34 -0.28 17.25
CA ARG A 120 10.63 0.28 16.85
C ARG A 120 11.25 1.18 17.93
N ARG A 121 10.45 2.01 18.60
CA ARG A 121 10.90 2.88 19.70
C ARG A 121 11.31 2.04 20.91
N ASP A 122 10.54 1.00 21.22
CA ASP A 122 10.83 0.08 22.32
C ASP A 122 12.18 -0.64 22.08
N CYS A 123 12.44 -1.14 20.87
CA CYS A 123 13.73 -1.74 20.52
C CYS A 123 14.92 -0.76 20.62
N VAL A 124 14.73 0.54 20.34
CA VAL A 124 15.79 1.56 20.55
C VAL A 124 16.12 1.66 22.03
N MET A 125 15.09 1.78 22.86
CA MET A 125 15.23 1.95 24.31
C MET A 125 15.88 0.72 24.96
N GLU A 126 15.49 -0.48 24.53
CA GLU A 126 16.06 -1.75 25.00
C GLU A 126 17.59 -1.81 24.83
N LYS A 127 18.11 -1.26 23.72
CA LYS A 127 19.56 -1.21 23.45
C LYS A 127 20.27 0.01 24.07
N GLY A 128 19.58 0.85 24.83
CA GLY A 128 20.12 2.10 25.36
C GLY A 128 20.58 3.07 24.26
N SER A 129 20.04 2.93 23.05
CA SER A 129 20.37 3.79 21.93
C SER A 129 19.44 5.00 21.89
N HIS A 130 19.80 6.03 21.13
CA HIS A 130 18.99 7.22 20.93
C HIS A 130 19.00 7.64 19.47
N THR A 131 17.89 8.19 19.01
CA THR A 131 17.84 8.89 17.72
C THR A 131 18.67 10.17 17.79
N LEU A 132 19.40 10.49 16.72
CA LEU A 132 20.19 11.71 16.63
C LEU A 132 19.31 12.96 16.66
N VAL A 133 18.17 12.90 15.97
CA VAL A 133 17.16 13.96 15.96
C VAL A 133 16.05 13.54 16.92
N PRO A 134 15.71 14.35 17.95
CA PRO A 134 14.61 14.04 18.87
C PRO A 134 13.29 13.84 18.11
N ILE A 135 12.67 12.67 18.26
CA ILE A 135 11.40 12.35 17.61
C ILE A 135 10.26 12.60 18.61
N PRO A 136 9.34 13.56 18.34
CA PRO A 136 8.21 13.80 19.21
C PRO A 136 7.25 12.60 19.26
N ASN A 137 6.33 12.62 20.22
CA ASN A 137 5.25 11.63 20.27
C ASN A 137 4.32 11.79 19.05
N MET A 138 3.54 10.76 18.74
CA MET A 138 2.68 10.77 17.55
C MET A 138 1.65 11.90 17.59
N THR A 139 1.08 12.21 18.76
CA THR A 139 0.11 13.32 18.90
C THR A 139 0.70 14.64 18.39
N ARG A 140 1.91 15.01 18.86
CA ARG A 140 2.55 16.25 18.43
C ARG A 140 2.97 16.21 16.96
N ARG A 141 3.32 15.03 16.44
CA ARG A 141 3.61 14.85 15.00
C ARG A 141 2.38 15.13 14.14
N LEU A 142 1.21 14.62 14.55
CA LEU A 142 -0.07 14.84 13.85
C LEU A 142 -0.49 16.31 13.94
N GLU A 143 -0.38 16.94 15.11
CA GLU A 143 -0.63 18.37 15.28
C GLU A 143 0.26 19.19 14.36
N ALA A 144 1.56 18.93 14.34
CA ALA A 144 2.50 19.64 13.48
C ALA A 144 2.20 19.44 11.98
N ALA A 145 1.74 18.25 11.56
CA ALA A 145 1.33 18.00 10.18
C ALA A 145 0.14 18.90 9.79
N THR A 146 -0.83 19.06 10.68
CA THR A 146 -1.97 19.97 10.47
C THR A 146 -1.55 21.44 10.51
N GLU A 147 -0.73 21.84 11.49
CA GLU A 147 -0.27 23.22 11.69
C GLU A 147 0.59 23.71 10.51
N GLU A 148 1.52 22.90 10.04
CA GLU A 148 2.54 23.31 9.06
C GLU A 148 2.15 23.02 7.61
N LEU A 149 1.40 21.94 7.37
CA LEU A 149 1.04 21.50 6.01
C LEU A 149 -0.47 21.57 5.73
N GLY A 150 -1.31 21.82 6.74
CA GLY A 150 -2.76 21.80 6.58
C GLY A 150 -3.34 20.42 6.29
N VAL A 151 -2.57 19.34 6.52
CA VAL A 151 -2.98 17.97 6.20
C VAL A 151 -3.44 17.22 7.44
N THR A 152 -4.50 16.42 7.31
CA THR A 152 -5.00 15.56 8.39
C THR A 152 -4.66 14.10 8.10
N LEU A 153 -4.00 13.43 9.03
CA LEU A 153 -3.63 12.01 8.93
C LEU A 153 -4.48 11.17 9.90
N ASN A 154 -5.06 10.07 9.41
CA ASN A 154 -5.81 9.14 10.26
C ASN A 154 -4.88 8.07 10.86
N PHE A 155 -4.41 8.31 12.09
CA PHE A 155 -3.52 7.37 12.79
C PHE A 155 -4.26 6.51 13.83
N ARG A 156 -3.89 5.22 13.91
CA ARG A 156 -4.28 4.34 15.02
C ARG A 156 -3.09 3.62 15.63
N ARG A 157 -2.93 3.73 16.95
CA ARG A 157 -1.99 2.88 17.69
C ARG A 157 -2.52 1.44 17.72
N MET A 158 -1.85 0.55 17.00
CA MET A 158 -2.30 -0.83 16.84
C MET A 158 -1.15 -1.75 16.39
N ASP A 159 -1.17 -2.98 16.88
CA ASP A 159 -0.32 -4.06 16.40
C ASP A 159 -0.92 -4.68 15.13
N LEU A 160 -0.11 -4.84 14.08
CA LEU A 160 -0.49 -5.48 12.83
C LEU A 160 -0.97 -6.93 13.04
N ALA A 161 -0.40 -7.64 14.02
CA ALA A 161 -0.82 -8.99 14.37
C ALA A 161 -2.25 -9.06 14.93
N ASN A 162 -2.83 -7.93 15.38
CA ASN A 162 -4.22 -7.88 15.82
C ASN A 162 -5.19 -7.85 14.64
N ARG A 163 -5.41 -9.03 14.05
CA ARG A 163 -6.25 -9.22 12.85
C ARG A 163 -7.66 -8.66 12.97
N LYS A 164 -8.28 -8.69 14.16
CA LYS A 164 -9.65 -8.21 14.35
C LYS A 164 -9.70 -6.70 14.18
N LYS A 165 -8.89 -5.97 14.93
CA LYS A 165 -8.83 -4.51 14.85
C LYS A 165 -8.31 -4.04 13.49
N LEU A 166 -7.35 -4.77 12.91
CA LEU A 166 -6.85 -4.49 11.56
C LEU A 166 -7.95 -4.63 10.51
N ARG A 167 -8.75 -5.71 10.59
CA ARG A 167 -9.91 -5.92 9.70
C ARG A 167 -10.93 -4.80 9.85
N GLU A 168 -11.28 -4.42 11.08
CA GLU A 168 -12.22 -3.32 11.35
C GLU A 168 -11.72 -2.01 10.73
N PHE A 169 -10.42 -1.69 10.87
CA PHE A 169 -9.87 -0.47 10.31
C PHE A 169 -9.77 -0.48 8.77
N ILE A 170 -9.41 -1.62 8.18
CA ILE A 170 -9.39 -1.78 6.72
C ILE A 170 -10.82 -1.67 6.14
N GLU A 171 -11.82 -2.23 6.81
CA GLU A 171 -13.23 -2.12 6.41
C GLU A 171 -13.75 -0.68 6.51
N GLU A 172 -13.31 0.07 7.51
CA GLU A 172 -13.66 1.48 7.69
C GLU A 172 -13.04 2.37 6.61
N VAL A 173 -11.73 2.22 6.37
CA VAL A 173 -11.00 3.09 5.43
C VAL A 173 -11.24 2.67 3.97
N LYS A 174 -11.30 1.37 3.69
CA LYS A 174 -11.31 0.78 2.34
C LYS A 174 -10.20 1.33 1.44
N PRO A 175 -8.92 1.22 1.85
CA PRO A 175 -7.81 1.85 1.14
C PRO A 175 -7.67 1.28 -0.28
N GLU A 176 -7.37 2.13 -1.27
CA GLU A 176 -7.00 1.69 -2.63
C GLU A 176 -5.59 1.10 -2.67
N SER A 177 -4.72 1.52 -1.76
CA SER A 177 -3.35 1.05 -1.65
C SER A 177 -2.90 0.88 -0.21
N ILE A 178 -2.15 -0.17 0.08
CA ILE A 178 -1.53 -0.43 1.38
C ILE A 178 -0.01 -0.46 1.20
N VAL A 179 0.70 0.39 1.93
CA VAL A 179 2.16 0.39 2.01
C VAL A 179 2.59 -0.30 3.29
N HIS A 180 3.36 -1.38 3.19
CA HIS A 180 3.73 -2.21 4.32
C HIS A 180 5.19 -2.01 4.75
N TYR A 181 5.38 -1.22 5.81
CA TYR A 181 6.65 -1.04 6.54
C TYR A 181 6.64 -1.62 7.97
N ALA A 182 5.49 -2.10 8.44
CA ALA A 182 5.28 -2.64 9.79
C ALA A 182 5.94 -4.02 10.01
N GLU A 183 7.27 -4.05 9.95
CA GLU A 183 8.11 -5.20 10.23
C GLU A 183 9.25 -4.79 11.17
N ILE A 184 9.99 -5.77 11.68
CA ILE A 184 11.26 -5.56 12.37
C ILE A 184 12.37 -5.68 11.31
N PRO A 185 12.99 -4.57 10.85
CA PRO A 185 13.90 -4.59 9.70
C PRO A 185 15.38 -4.61 10.11
N CYS A 186 15.69 -4.85 11.38
CA CYS A 186 17.05 -4.69 11.93
C CYS A 186 17.78 -6.04 11.99
N ALA A 187 18.72 -6.26 11.06
CA ALA A 187 19.53 -7.48 11.03
C ALA A 187 20.35 -7.71 12.32
N PRO A 188 21.01 -6.70 12.93
CA PRO A 188 21.65 -6.90 14.23
C PRO A 188 20.67 -7.30 15.34
N TYR A 189 19.45 -6.76 15.34
CA TYR A 189 18.42 -7.09 16.33
C TYR A 189 17.98 -8.55 16.21
N SER A 190 17.79 -9.05 14.99
CA SER A 190 17.41 -10.45 14.76
C SER A 190 18.50 -11.47 15.08
N MET A 191 19.72 -11.01 15.40
CA MET A 191 20.88 -11.85 15.70
C MET A 191 21.36 -11.72 17.16
N VAL A 192 20.62 -11.03 18.02
CA VAL A 192 20.97 -10.84 19.45
C VAL A 192 20.97 -12.17 20.19
N ASP A 193 19.85 -12.89 20.13
CA ASP A 193 19.64 -14.20 20.73
C ASP A 193 18.51 -14.95 19.99
N ALA A 194 18.23 -16.18 20.42
CA ALA A 194 17.20 -17.01 19.80
C ALA A 194 15.79 -16.41 19.91
N GLU A 195 15.45 -15.74 21.01
CA GLU A 195 14.12 -15.16 21.23
C GLU A 195 13.88 -13.99 20.27
N HIS A 196 14.87 -13.12 20.09
CA HIS A 196 14.81 -12.02 19.12
C HIS A 196 14.70 -12.51 17.67
N ALA A 197 15.41 -13.59 17.33
CA ALA A 197 15.35 -14.20 16.01
C ALA A 197 13.96 -14.79 15.73
N ILE A 198 13.42 -15.55 16.69
CA ILE A 198 12.07 -16.14 16.61
C ILE A 198 11.02 -15.04 16.52
N GLU A 199 11.12 -13.99 17.34
CA GLU A 199 10.15 -12.89 17.34
C GLU A 199 10.17 -12.12 16.02
N THR A 200 11.35 -11.85 15.46
CA THR A 200 11.49 -11.16 14.17
C THR A 200 10.76 -11.95 13.07
N GLN A 201 11.00 -13.26 12.98
CA GLN A 201 10.35 -14.12 11.99
C GLN A 201 8.85 -14.22 12.24
N ARG A 202 8.44 -14.41 13.48
CA ARG A 202 7.02 -14.51 13.88
C ARG A 202 6.26 -13.24 13.55
N ASN A 203 6.78 -12.08 13.94
CA ASN A 203 6.16 -10.78 13.69
C ASN A 203 6.03 -10.54 12.18
N ASN A 204 7.11 -10.63 11.42
CA ASN A 204 7.10 -10.25 10.01
C ASN A 204 6.24 -11.23 9.19
N VAL A 205 6.48 -12.54 9.31
CA VAL A 205 5.81 -13.54 8.48
C VAL A 205 4.33 -13.67 8.82
N LEU A 206 3.98 -13.83 10.11
CA LEU A 206 2.59 -14.09 10.49
C LEU A 206 1.72 -12.84 10.34
N ALA A 207 2.25 -11.65 10.62
CA ALA A 207 1.48 -10.42 10.46
C ALA A 207 1.24 -10.10 8.98
N THR A 208 2.24 -10.25 8.10
CA THR A 208 2.05 -10.10 6.64
C THR A 208 1.06 -11.13 6.10
N LEU A 209 1.15 -12.41 6.52
CA LEU A 209 0.18 -13.42 6.11
C LEU A 209 -1.25 -13.06 6.57
N GLY A 210 -1.40 -12.59 7.81
CA GLY A 210 -2.67 -12.10 8.34
C GLY A 210 -3.26 -10.95 7.53
N LEU A 211 -2.41 -9.99 7.14
CA LEU A 211 -2.78 -8.88 6.26
C LEU A 211 -3.29 -9.37 4.91
N LEU A 212 -2.56 -10.27 4.23
CA LEU A 212 -2.95 -10.80 2.92
C LEU A 212 -4.33 -11.48 2.95
N HIS A 213 -4.61 -12.24 4.00
CA HIS A 213 -5.94 -12.85 4.19
C HIS A 213 -7.04 -11.80 4.39
N ILE A 214 -6.79 -10.74 5.15
CA ILE A 214 -7.75 -9.66 5.34
C ILE A 214 -7.98 -8.91 4.02
N MET A 215 -6.92 -8.60 3.28
CA MET A 215 -7.02 -7.95 1.97
C MET A 215 -7.87 -8.76 1.00
N ARG A 216 -7.62 -10.07 0.88
CA ARG A 216 -8.44 -10.99 0.06
C ARG A 216 -9.92 -10.91 0.42
N ASP A 217 -10.25 -10.89 1.71
CA ASP A 217 -11.63 -10.97 2.18
C ASP A 217 -12.38 -9.63 2.11
N VAL A 218 -11.69 -8.51 2.35
CA VAL A 218 -12.31 -7.19 2.57
C VAL A 218 -12.07 -6.23 1.42
N VAL A 219 -10.85 -6.20 0.90
CA VAL A 219 -10.43 -5.25 -0.14
C VAL A 219 -9.59 -5.94 -1.23
N PRO A 220 -10.15 -6.89 -1.99
CA PRO A 220 -9.38 -7.74 -2.92
C PRO A 220 -8.74 -6.97 -4.08
N MET A 221 -9.18 -5.74 -4.36
CA MET A 221 -8.63 -4.87 -5.41
C MET A 221 -7.52 -3.94 -4.91
N THR A 222 -7.25 -3.91 -3.61
CA THR A 222 -6.23 -3.03 -3.04
C THR A 222 -4.84 -3.48 -3.41
N SER A 223 -4.02 -2.55 -3.89
CA SER A 223 -2.62 -2.82 -4.20
C SER A 223 -1.79 -2.90 -2.93
N LEU A 224 -0.93 -3.92 -2.81
CA LEU A 224 0.03 -4.03 -1.73
C LEU A 224 1.42 -3.60 -2.21
N LEU A 225 1.95 -2.51 -1.64
CA LEU A 225 3.35 -2.13 -1.78
C LEU A 225 4.11 -2.66 -0.57
N LYS A 226 4.74 -3.83 -0.75
CA LYS A 226 5.54 -4.47 0.30
C LYS A 226 6.99 -4.02 0.19
N LEU A 227 7.55 -3.56 1.30
CA LEU A 227 8.99 -3.37 1.40
C LEU A 227 9.67 -4.75 1.50
N GLY A 228 10.43 -5.11 0.47
CA GLY A 228 11.39 -6.23 0.53
C GLY A 228 12.76 -5.75 0.99
N THR A 229 13.79 -6.57 0.79
CA THR A 229 15.18 -6.15 0.98
C THR A 229 16.08 -6.74 -0.09
N MET A 230 17.02 -5.93 -0.61
CA MET A 230 18.06 -6.43 -1.51
C MET A 230 18.91 -7.55 -0.87
N GLY A 231 18.93 -7.61 0.47
CA GLY A 231 19.59 -8.69 1.20
C GLY A 231 19.03 -10.09 0.92
N GLU A 232 17.82 -10.21 0.37
CA GLU A 232 17.23 -11.50 -0.03
C GLU A 232 18.08 -12.23 -1.09
N TYR A 233 18.78 -11.48 -1.95
CA TYR A 233 19.61 -12.05 -3.02
C TYR A 233 21.03 -12.40 -2.56
N GLY A 234 21.44 -11.96 -1.37
CA GLY A 234 22.78 -12.17 -0.84
C GLY A 234 23.87 -11.66 -1.78
N SER A 235 24.96 -12.43 -1.92
CA SER A 235 26.07 -12.14 -2.84
C SER A 235 26.36 -13.38 -3.70
N PRO A 236 25.65 -13.55 -4.83
CA PRO A 236 25.84 -14.73 -5.67
C PRO A 236 27.26 -14.74 -6.26
N LEU A 237 27.92 -15.90 -6.19
CA LEU A 237 29.29 -16.11 -6.69
C LEU A 237 29.45 -15.89 -8.20
N THR A 238 28.35 -15.78 -8.95
CA THR A 238 28.35 -15.71 -10.42
C THR A 238 28.84 -14.39 -10.99
N GLY A 239 29.22 -13.39 -10.17
CA GLY A 239 29.78 -12.11 -10.63
C GLY A 239 28.86 -11.29 -11.53
N ARG A 240 27.60 -11.71 -11.68
CA ARG A 240 26.58 -10.97 -12.40
C ARG A 240 26.13 -9.82 -11.50
N PRO A 241 26.09 -8.58 -12.00
CA PRO A 241 25.50 -7.50 -11.24
C PRO A 241 24.09 -7.93 -10.82
N LEU A 242 23.79 -7.77 -9.53
CA LEU A 242 22.41 -7.83 -9.07
C LEU A 242 21.64 -6.84 -9.94
N PHE A 243 20.63 -7.31 -10.66
CA PHE A 243 19.85 -6.49 -11.58
C PHE A 243 19.19 -5.36 -10.80
N GLU A 244 19.82 -4.20 -10.79
CA GLU A 244 19.17 -2.92 -10.59
C GLU A 244 18.49 -2.60 -11.93
N GLY A 245 17.15 -2.50 -11.91
CA GLY A 245 16.35 -2.11 -13.07
C GLY A 245 16.55 -0.66 -13.46
#